data_AF-W2SJX5-F1
#
_entry.id   AF-W2SJX5-F1
#
_cell.length_a   1.000
_cell.length_b   1.000
_cell.length_c   1.000
_cell.angle_alpha   90.00
_cell.angle_beta   90.00
_cell.angle_gamma   90.00
#
_symmetry.space_group_name_H-M   'P 1'
#
loop_
_entity.id
_entity.type
_entity.pdbx_description
1 polymer ?
#
loop_
_entity_poly.entity_id
_entity_poly.type
_entity_poly.pdbx_seq_one_letter_code
_entity_poly.pdbx_strand_id
1 'polypeptide(L)'
;MEKGESVFVAAHTSAGKTVVAEYAVALCEQHRTRAIYTSPIKALSNQKFRDFKMMFTDVGLVTGDIQLSPEAFCLIMTTEILRSMLYNGSEVIRDLEWVVFDEVHYINNAERGHVWEEVLIMLPSHVKIVMLSATVPNCIEFADWVGRIKNRKINVVSTVKRPVPLEHYLYTGQDGKTKKDLFKIVDMNGSWLDVGYKKALEAKNALIKRDVPSSQGRGGVVGEAGRGRGGQHRGGGGGGSFNSRPVNKNDKNVYISLIDFLRTNEQLPMVVFVFSRKRCDDNAQLLSSMDLTTEVEKSHIQSFFSQCINRLKGSDKKLPQVHLMKDLCMRGFAVHHSGILPILKEVVELLFQKGYVKILFATETFAMGVNMPARTVVFDSIQKHDGLDLRVLNAGEYIQMAGRAGRRGLDTTGTVIVLCKQPKLVEPGQLQTIMLVSQYCGIMGKAAPLVSQFRVTYSMLLNLLRVEHLKVEDMLQRSFVECASLREGPTRKNNLEK
;
A
#
# COMPACT_ATOMS: atom_id res chain seq x y z
N MET A 1 -0.84 -4.76 28.91
CA MET A 1 0.47 -5.43 28.75
C MET A 1 1.10 -5.70 30.11
N GLU A 2 1.35 -4.68 30.94
CA GLU A 2 1.77 -4.87 32.36
C GLU A 2 0.89 -5.85 33.14
N LYS A 3 -0.43 -5.76 32.96
CA LYS A 3 -1.41 -6.68 33.59
C LYS A 3 -1.40 -8.10 33.01
N GLY A 4 -0.47 -8.43 32.10
CA GLY A 4 -0.40 -9.72 31.39
C GLY A 4 -1.49 -9.95 30.33
N GLU A 5 -2.37 -8.97 30.08
CA GLU A 5 -3.47 -9.08 29.11
C GLU A 5 -3.02 -8.76 27.66
N SER A 6 -3.59 -9.51 26.71
CA SER A 6 -3.41 -9.31 25.27
C SER A 6 -4.06 -8.00 24.78
N VAL A 7 -3.60 -7.48 23.63
CA VAL A 7 -4.05 -6.20 23.09
C VAL A 7 -4.27 -6.26 21.58
N PHE A 8 -5.33 -5.60 21.12
CA PHE A 8 -5.57 -5.34 19.70
C PHE A 8 -5.58 -3.83 19.45
N VAL A 9 -4.60 -3.34 18.68
CA VAL A 9 -4.46 -1.94 18.27
C VAL A 9 -4.96 -1.77 16.83
N ALA A 10 -6.15 -1.19 16.68
CA ALA A 10 -6.74 -0.84 15.38
C ALA A 10 -6.58 0.67 15.12
N ALA A 11 -5.47 1.05 14.47
CA ALA A 11 -5.10 2.45 14.32
C ALA A 11 -4.55 2.78 12.93
N HIS A 12 -4.68 4.04 12.51
CA HIS A 12 -4.18 4.51 11.22
C HIS A 12 -2.67 4.27 11.05
N THR A 13 -2.18 4.19 9.82
CA THR A 13 -0.74 4.35 9.55
C THR A 13 -0.27 5.69 10.12
N SER A 14 0.95 5.72 10.67
CA SER A 14 1.56 6.82 11.45
C SER A 14 0.99 7.09 12.87
N ALA A 15 0.00 6.33 13.35
CA ALA A 15 -0.49 6.45 14.73
C ALA A 15 0.51 6.03 15.82
N GLY A 16 1.60 5.35 15.46
CA GLY A 16 2.61 4.88 16.42
C GLY A 16 2.36 3.45 16.92
N LYS A 17 1.69 2.61 16.11
CA LYS A 17 1.43 1.19 16.43
C LYS A 17 2.69 0.42 16.84
N THR A 18 3.84 0.76 16.24
CA THR A 18 5.12 0.10 16.51
C THR A 18 5.58 0.25 17.96
N VAL A 19 5.21 1.34 18.65
CA VAL A 19 5.55 1.54 20.08
C VAL A 19 4.99 0.42 20.95
N VAL A 20 3.81 -0.11 20.61
CA VAL A 20 3.19 -1.22 21.34
C VAL A 20 3.95 -2.53 21.12
N ALA A 21 4.52 -2.73 19.93
CA ALA A 21 5.39 -3.88 19.66
C ALA A 21 6.73 -3.76 20.38
N GLU A 22 7.35 -2.58 20.33
CA GLU A 22 8.62 -2.30 21.02
C GLU A 22 8.47 -2.56 22.53
N TYR A 23 7.36 -2.10 23.12
CA TYR A 23 7.07 -2.36 24.53
C TYR A 23 6.89 -3.84 24.85
N ALA A 24 6.27 -4.62 23.96
CA ALA A 24 6.13 -6.07 24.15
C ALA A 24 7.49 -6.77 24.22
N VAL A 25 8.41 -6.38 23.32
CA VAL A 25 9.75 -6.94 23.26
C VAL A 25 10.59 -6.51 24.47
N ALA A 26 10.48 -5.25 24.89
CA ALA A 26 11.15 -4.76 26.10
C ALA A 26 10.71 -5.52 27.37
N LEU A 27 9.42 -5.87 27.48
CA LEU A 27 8.92 -6.69 28.58
C LEU A 27 9.53 -8.10 28.57
N CYS A 28 9.65 -8.72 27.40
CA CYS A 28 10.32 -10.01 27.27
C CYS A 28 11.79 -9.95 27.71
N GLU A 29 12.50 -8.88 27.33
CA GLU A 29 13.88 -8.66 27.76
C GLU A 29 13.98 -8.57 29.29
N GLN A 30 13.07 -7.84 29.93
CA GLN A 30 12.99 -7.74 31.40
C GLN A 30 12.66 -9.08 32.06
N HIS A 31 11.73 -9.86 31.51
CA HIS A 31 11.30 -11.14 32.04
C HIS A 31 12.26 -12.30 31.70
N ARG A 32 13.27 -12.06 30.86
CA ARG A 32 14.15 -13.09 30.27
C ARG A 32 13.37 -14.17 29.52
N THR A 33 12.32 -13.76 28.82
CA THR A 33 11.50 -14.61 27.95
C THR A 33 11.72 -14.25 26.49
N ARG A 34 11.14 -15.02 25.57
CA ARG A 34 11.25 -14.76 24.13
C ARG A 34 10.04 -14.00 23.59
N ALA A 35 10.30 -13.19 22.57
CA ALA A 35 9.30 -12.48 21.78
C ALA A 35 9.42 -12.85 20.30
N ILE A 36 8.28 -13.02 19.62
CA ILE A 36 8.24 -13.17 18.16
C ILE A 36 7.49 -11.99 17.55
N TYR A 37 8.12 -11.33 16.57
CA TYR A 37 7.47 -10.36 15.70
C TYR A 37 7.16 -11.00 14.35
N THR A 38 5.88 -11.06 14.00
CA THR A 38 5.42 -11.56 12.71
C THR A 38 4.93 -10.45 11.79
N SER A 39 5.25 -10.59 10.51
CA SER A 39 4.78 -9.69 9.45
C SER A 39 4.37 -10.49 8.21
N PRO A 40 3.41 -10.00 7.41
CA PRO A 40 2.92 -10.75 6.25
C PRO A 40 3.90 -10.74 5.07
N ILE A 41 4.93 -9.90 5.06
CA ILE A 41 5.79 -9.70 3.89
C ILE A 41 7.26 -9.67 4.32
N LYS A 42 8.12 -10.41 3.60
CA LYS A 42 9.57 -10.50 3.87
C LYS A 42 10.25 -9.13 3.93
N ALA A 43 9.89 -8.22 3.02
CA ALA A 43 10.45 -6.86 3.01
C ALA A 43 10.17 -6.11 4.32
N LEU A 44 8.96 -6.25 4.87
CA LEU A 44 8.61 -5.68 6.17
C LEU A 44 9.39 -6.36 7.31
N SER A 45 9.56 -7.68 7.25
CA SER A 45 10.40 -8.42 8.21
C SER A 45 11.84 -7.88 8.22
N ASN A 46 12.44 -7.67 7.04
CA ASN A 46 13.79 -7.11 6.91
C ASN A 46 13.88 -5.67 7.43
N GLN A 47 12.87 -4.85 7.15
CA GLN A 47 12.80 -3.49 7.72
C GLN A 47 12.74 -3.55 9.25
N LYS A 48 11.82 -4.34 9.81
CA LYS A 48 11.66 -4.45 11.26
C LYS A 48 12.89 -5.05 11.93
N PHE A 49 13.59 -5.97 11.27
CA PHE A 49 14.85 -6.50 11.77
C PHE A 49 15.90 -5.40 11.94
N ARG A 50 16.05 -4.52 10.95
CA ARG A 50 16.96 -3.37 11.05
C ARG A 50 16.54 -2.41 12.16
N ASP A 51 15.25 -2.07 12.22
CA ASP A 51 14.70 -1.16 13.24
C ASP A 51 14.96 -1.71 14.65
N PHE A 52 14.62 -2.98 14.90
CA PHE A 52 14.77 -3.62 16.20
C PHE A 52 16.23 -3.86 16.56
N LYS A 53 17.12 -4.15 15.59
CA LYS A 53 18.56 -4.33 15.86
C LYS A 53 19.25 -3.04 16.29
N MET A 54 18.68 -1.86 15.97
CA MET A 54 19.16 -0.58 16.50
C MET A 54 18.68 -0.32 17.94
N MET A 55 17.58 -0.95 18.36
CA MET A 55 16.96 -0.73 19.67
C MET A 55 17.34 -1.79 20.71
N PHE A 56 17.45 -3.05 20.28
CA PHE A 56 17.73 -4.21 21.13
C PHE A 56 19.01 -4.89 20.67
N THR A 57 19.73 -5.47 21.63
CA THR A 57 21.05 -6.09 21.38
C THR A 57 20.90 -7.44 20.66
N ASP A 58 19.97 -8.27 21.10
CA ASP A 58 19.81 -9.65 20.65
C ASP A 58 18.50 -9.86 19.86
N VAL A 59 18.59 -9.56 18.57
CA VAL A 59 17.50 -9.72 17.60
C VAL A 59 17.97 -10.64 16.47
N GLY A 60 17.10 -11.58 16.10
CA GLY A 60 17.25 -12.51 14.98
C GLY A 60 16.20 -12.31 13.88
N LEU A 61 16.49 -12.84 12.69
CA LEU A 61 15.60 -12.83 11.54
C LEU A 61 15.47 -14.24 10.99
N VAL A 62 14.25 -14.76 10.90
CA VAL A 62 13.95 -16.07 10.33
C VAL A 62 12.96 -15.91 9.18
N THR A 63 13.45 -16.05 7.97
CA THR A 63 12.64 -16.07 6.74
C THR A 63 12.84 -17.39 6.02
N GLY A 64 12.03 -17.66 4.99
CA GLY A 64 12.19 -18.88 4.18
C GLY A 64 13.53 -18.97 3.44
N ASP A 65 14.24 -17.85 3.27
CA ASP A 65 15.48 -17.81 2.48
C ASP A 65 16.72 -17.61 3.37
N ILE A 66 16.58 -16.87 4.47
CA ILE A 66 17.68 -16.42 5.32
C ILE A 66 17.30 -16.60 6.78
N GLN A 67 18.22 -17.16 7.57
CA GLN A 67 18.15 -17.25 9.02
C GLN A 67 19.38 -16.57 9.62
N LEU A 68 19.16 -15.58 10.49
CA LEU A 68 20.19 -14.83 11.21
C LEU A 68 19.88 -14.89 12.69
N SER A 69 20.85 -15.33 13.50
CA SER A 69 20.71 -15.42 14.96
C SER A 69 19.38 -16.06 15.41
N PRO A 70 19.07 -17.30 15.00
CA PRO A 70 17.81 -17.97 15.36
C PRO A 70 17.64 -18.19 16.87
N GLU A 71 18.74 -18.14 17.62
CA GLU A 71 18.74 -18.27 19.07
C GLU A 71 18.43 -16.97 19.82
N ALA A 72 18.26 -15.85 19.11
CA ALA A 72 17.98 -14.57 19.73
C ALA A 72 16.69 -14.58 20.56
N PHE A 73 16.63 -13.77 21.62
CA PHE A 73 15.40 -13.66 22.43
C PHE A 73 14.25 -13.02 21.64
N CYS A 74 14.56 -12.06 20.75
CA CYS A 74 13.59 -11.44 19.85
C CYS A 74 13.78 -11.95 18.42
N LEU A 75 12.78 -12.66 17.90
CA LEU A 75 12.82 -13.20 16.54
C LEU A 75 11.82 -12.48 15.64
N ILE A 76 12.30 -11.99 14.52
CA ILE A 76 11.47 -11.41 13.46
C ILE A 76 11.30 -12.42 12.34
N MET A 77 10.07 -12.68 11.94
CA MET A 77 9.77 -13.69 10.93
C MET A 77 8.50 -13.38 10.13
N THR A 78 8.24 -14.17 9.09
CA THR A 78 6.94 -14.14 8.41
C THR A 78 5.93 -15.04 9.12
N THR A 79 4.64 -14.78 8.92
CA THR A 79 3.56 -15.58 9.52
C THR A 79 3.66 -17.07 9.13
N GLU A 80 4.11 -17.38 7.90
CA GLU A 80 4.32 -18.77 7.45
C GLU A 80 5.42 -19.50 8.21
N ILE A 81 6.49 -18.79 8.61
CA ILE A 81 7.59 -19.37 9.37
C ILE A 81 7.10 -19.72 10.78
N LEU A 82 6.36 -18.81 11.43
CA LEU A 82 5.74 -19.12 12.73
C LEU A 82 4.78 -20.31 12.61
N ARG A 83 3.96 -20.37 11.56
CA ARG A 83 3.09 -21.52 11.29
C ARG A 83 3.88 -22.82 11.19
N SER A 84 4.99 -22.83 10.45
CA SER A 84 5.84 -24.01 10.33
C SER A 84 6.47 -24.41 11.66
N MET A 85 6.87 -23.44 12.50
CA MET A 85 7.41 -23.73 13.84
C MET A 85 6.37 -24.39 14.73
N LEU A 86 5.11 -23.97 14.64
CA LEU A 86 4.01 -24.57 15.40
C LEU A 86 3.72 -26.01 14.94
N TYR A 87 3.66 -26.27 13.64
CA TYR A 87 3.47 -27.64 13.11
C TYR A 87 4.64 -28.59 13.41
N ASN A 88 5.84 -28.07 13.58
CA ASN A 88 7.05 -28.86 13.88
C ASN A 88 7.35 -28.96 15.37
N GLY A 89 6.59 -28.29 16.25
CA GLY A 89 6.83 -28.31 17.69
C GLY A 89 8.18 -27.72 18.11
N SER A 90 8.59 -26.60 17.49
CA SER A 90 9.88 -25.96 17.79
C SER A 90 10.04 -25.61 19.27
N GLU A 91 11.22 -25.87 19.84
CA GLU A 91 11.52 -25.57 21.25
C GLU A 91 11.41 -24.08 21.59
N VAL A 92 11.65 -23.20 20.60
CA VAL A 92 11.50 -21.73 20.72
C VAL A 92 10.10 -21.32 21.22
N ILE A 93 9.08 -22.13 20.94
CA ILE A 93 7.69 -21.86 21.35
C ILE A 93 7.47 -22.05 22.86
N ARG A 94 8.34 -22.82 23.55
CA ARG A 94 8.20 -23.09 24.99
C ARG A 94 8.47 -21.83 25.82
N ASP A 95 9.53 -21.09 25.49
CA ASP A 95 9.95 -19.88 26.20
C ASP A 95 9.28 -18.59 25.69
N LEU A 96 8.32 -18.74 24.78
CA LEU A 96 7.64 -17.65 24.12
C LEU A 96 6.59 -17.01 25.04
N GLU A 97 6.77 -15.73 25.36
CA GLU A 97 5.80 -14.98 26.16
C GLU A 97 4.87 -14.14 25.28
N TRP A 98 5.42 -13.41 24.30
CA TRP A 98 4.68 -12.49 23.47
C TRP A 98 4.84 -12.77 21.98
N VAL A 99 3.73 -12.77 21.26
CA VAL A 99 3.72 -12.74 19.79
C VAL A 99 3.07 -11.46 19.29
N VAL A 100 3.83 -10.69 18.52
CA VAL A 100 3.38 -9.51 17.80
C VAL A 100 2.96 -9.92 16.40
N PHE A 101 1.76 -9.49 16.03
CA PHE A 101 1.09 -9.73 14.77
C PHE A 101 0.90 -8.40 14.06
N ASP A 102 1.76 -8.10 13.09
CA ASP A 102 1.72 -6.84 12.35
C ASP A 102 0.84 -6.90 11.10
N GLU A 103 0.17 -5.80 10.78
CA GLU A 103 -0.73 -5.68 9.63
C GLU A 103 -1.89 -6.73 9.62
N VAL A 104 -2.55 -6.98 10.76
CA VAL A 104 -3.60 -8.02 10.89
C VAL A 104 -4.73 -7.94 9.86
N HIS A 105 -5.04 -6.75 9.34
CA HIS A 105 -6.00 -6.57 8.24
C HIS A 105 -5.63 -7.34 6.95
N TYR A 106 -4.39 -7.84 6.84
CA TYR A 106 -3.98 -8.77 5.80
C TYR A 106 -4.72 -10.12 5.83
N ILE A 107 -5.46 -10.41 6.91
CA ILE A 107 -6.33 -11.59 7.00
C ILE A 107 -7.35 -11.65 5.86
N ASN A 108 -7.76 -10.50 5.30
CA ASN A 108 -8.69 -10.42 4.17
C ASN A 108 -8.06 -10.87 2.84
N ASN A 109 -6.77 -11.17 2.81
CA ASN A 109 -6.11 -11.67 1.60
C ASN A 109 -6.59 -13.10 1.29
N ALA A 110 -7.24 -13.29 0.16
CA ALA A 110 -7.82 -14.59 -0.23
C ALA A 110 -6.79 -15.73 -0.35
N GLU A 111 -5.53 -15.42 -0.64
CA GLU A 111 -4.50 -16.45 -0.81
C GLU A 111 -3.81 -16.80 0.51
N ARG A 112 -3.47 -15.81 1.32
CA ARG A 112 -2.59 -15.95 2.50
C ARG A 112 -3.28 -15.69 3.84
N GLY A 113 -4.52 -15.21 3.83
CA GLY A 113 -5.30 -14.89 5.03
C GLY A 113 -5.52 -16.10 5.95
N HIS A 114 -5.79 -17.27 5.38
CA HIS A 114 -5.96 -18.52 6.15
C HIS A 114 -4.78 -18.85 7.09
N VAL A 115 -3.54 -18.49 6.71
CA VAL A 115 -2.33 -18.73 7.52
C VAL A 115 -2.42 -18.02 8.86
N TRP A 116 -2.99 -16.81 8.89
CA TRP A 116 -3.15 -16.01 10.09
C TRP A 116 -4.11 -16.67 11.08
N GLU A 117 -5.24 -17.16 10.59
CA GLU A 117 -6.24 -17.84 11.40
C GLU A 117 -5.66 -19.13 12.00
N GLU A 118 -4.99 -19.96 11.20
CA GLU A 118 -4.33 -21.19 11.66
C GLU A 118 -3.33 -20.90 12.80
N VAL A 119 -2.45 -19.91 12.62
CA VAL A 119 -1.45 -19.55 13.65
C VAL A 119 -2.14 -19.06 14.92
N LEU A 120 -3.12 -18.15 14.79
CA LEU A 120 -3.88 -17.67 15.94
C LEU A 120 -4.57 -18.81 16.67
N ILE A 121 -5.08 -19.85 16.01
CA ILE A 121 -5.70 -20.99 16.67
C ILE A 121 -4.65 -21.88 17.35
N MET A 122 -3.52 -22.17 16.69
CA MET A 122 -2.47 -23.08 17.18
C MET A 122 -1.63 -22.54 18.33
N LEU A 123 -1.51 -21.21 18.48
CA LEU A 123 -0.65 -20.64 19.50
C LEU A 123 -0.97 -21.21 20.90
N PRO A 124 0.03 -21.61 21.70
CA PRO A 124 -0.23 -22.12 23.04
C PRO A 124 -0.97 -21.12 23.94
N SER A 125 -1.70 -21.63 24.94
CA SER A 125 -2.51 -20.81 25.85
C SER A 125 -1.70 -19.91 26.77
N HIS A 126 -0.40 -20.20 27.01
CA HIS A 126 0.47 -19.34 27.81
C HIS A 126 0.90 -18.06 27.07
N VAL A 127 0.92 -18.09 25.74
CA VAL A 127 1.39 -16.99 24.88
C VAL A 127 0.40 -15.82 24.88
N LYS A 128 0.92 -14.61 25.10
CA LYS A 128 0.19 -13.34 25.03
C LYS A 128 0.30 -12.75 23.63
N ILE A 129 -0.74 -12.05 23.19
CA ILE A 129 -0.88 -11.63 21.79
C ILE A 129 -0.97 -10.11 21.70
N VAL A 130 -0.15 -9.52 20.82
CA VAL A 130 -0.26 -8.13 20.37
C VAL A 130 -0.68 -8.12 18.92
N MET A 131 -1.87 -7.62 18.62
CA MET A 131 -2.38 -7.47 17.26
C MET A 131 -2.29 -6.01 16.82
N LEU A 132 -1.62 -5.72 15.71
CA LEU A 132 -1.49 -4.39 15.13
C LEU A 132 -2.18 -4.35 13.77
N SER A 133 -3.13 -3.43 13.58
CA SER A 133 -3.85 -3.31 12.32
C SER A 133 -4.15 -1.86 11.94
N ALA A 134 -4.44 -1.66 10.65
CA ALA A 134 -5.17 -0.48 10.19
C ALA A 134 -6.55 -0.41 10.87
N THR A 135 -7.23 0.72 10.70
CA THR A 135 -8.59 0.89 11.22
C THR A 135 -9.56 -0.06 10.51
N VAL A 136 -10.25 -0.89 11.29
CA VAL A 136 -11.24 -1.85 10.82
C VAL A 136 -12.51 -1.74 11.66
N PRO A 137 -13.71 -1.82 11.06
CA PRO A 137 -14.96 -1.53 11.76
C PRO A 137 -15.34 -2.61 12.78
N ASN A 138 -15.00 -3.88 12.53
CA ASN A 138 -15.36 -5.03 13.35
C ASN A 138 -14.19 -5.50 14.25
N CYS A 139 -13.37 -4.57 14.75
CA CYS A 139 -12.23 -4.89 15.62
C CYS A 139 -12.64 -5.60 16.91
N ILE A 140 -13.79 -5.23 17.51
CA ILE A 140 -14.32 -5.87 18.72
C ILE A 140 -14.72 -7.31 18.43
N GLU A 141 -15.33 -7.57 17.27
CA GLU A 141 -15.70 -8.92 16.86
C GLU A 141 -14.50 -9.84 16.69
N PHE A 142 -13.47 -9.33 16.03
CA PHE A 142 -12.25 -10.07 15.85
C PHE A 142 -11.51 -10.33 17.18
N ALA A 143 -11.44 -9.32 18.06
CA ALA A 143 -10.85 -9.49 19.39
C ALA A 143 -11.62 -10.51 20.26
N ASP A 144 -12.95 -10.48 20.20
CA ASP A 144 -13.80 -11.41 20.93
C ASP A 144 -13.60 -12.85 20.44
N TRP A 145 -13.48 -13.07 19.13
CA TRP A 145 -13.11 -14.38 18.58
C TRP A 145 -11.76 -14.88 19.12
N VAL A 146 -10.69 -14.08 18.99
CA VAL A 146 -9.36 -14.47 19.50
C VAL A 146 -9.39 -14.69 21.01
N GLY A 147 -10.16 -13.88 21.74
CA GLY A 147 -10.31 -14.00 23.18
C GLY A 147 -10.98 -15.30 23.61
N ARG A 148 -12.01 -15.75 22.89
CA ARG A 148 -12.68 -17.04 23.14
C ARG A 148 -11.77 -18.23 22.86
N ILE A 149 -11.13 -18.27 21.69
CA ILE A 149 -10.27 -19.42 21.33
C ILE A 149 -9.03 -19.53 22.22
N LYS A 150 -8.60 -18.43 22.85
CA LYS A 150 -7.48 -18.39 23.80
C LYS A 150 -7.90 -18.41 25.26
N ASN A 151 -9.19 -18.33 25.55
CA ASN A 151 -9.70 -18.12 26.90
C ASN A 151 -8.97 -16.97 27.62
N ARG A 152 -8.81 -15.83 26.92
CA ARG A 152 -8.06 -14.67 27.40
C ARG A 152 -8.77 -13.37 27.07
N LYS A 153 -8.60 -12.40 27.96
CA LYS A 153 -9.10 -11.04 27.72
C LYS A 153 -8.20 -10.31 26.72
N ILE A 154 -8.82 -9.70 25.72
CA ILE A 154 -8.15 -8.89 24.70
C ILE A 154 -8.68 -7.47 24.80
N ASN A 155 -7.79 -6.53 25.11
CA ASN A 155 -8.15 -5.11 25.16
C ASN A 155 -8.07 -4.52 23.76
N VAL A 156 -9.13 -3.89 23.29
CA VAL A 156 -9.16 -3.20 22.00
C VAL A 156 -8.84 -1.72 22.18
N VAL A 157 -7.82 -1.24 21.48
CA VAL A 157 -7.43 0.17 21.43
C VAL A 157 -7.60 0.64 19.99
N SER A 158 -8.42 1.65 19.78
CA SER A 158 -8.67 2.22 18.44
C SER A 158 -8.47 3.72 18.42
N THR A 159 -8.10 4.24 17.24
CA THR A 159 -7.99 5.69 17.00
C THR A 159 -9.10 6.13 16.06
N VAL A 160 -9.89 7.11 16.48
CA VAL A 160 -11.00 7.64 15.66
C VAL A 160 -10.49 8.49 14.49
N LYS A 161 -9.40 9.23 14.71
CA LYS A 161 -8.82 10.14 13.69
C LYS A 161 -7.35 9.86 13.46
N ARG A 162 -6.88 10.20 12.26
CA ARG A 162 -5.47 10.12 11.90
C ARG A 162 -4.68 11.26 12.55
N PRO A 163 -3.46 11.04 13.07
CA PRO A 163 -2.65 12.11 13.67
C PRO A 163 -2.28 13.23 12.69
N VAL A 164 -2.02 12.86 11.43
CA VAL A 164 -1.81 13.81 10.33
C VAL A 164 -3.00 13.68 9.38
N PRO A 165 -3.95 14.62 9.37
CA PRO A 165 -5.13 14.54 8.51
C PRO A 165 -4.73 14.67 7.03
N LEU A 166 -5.58 14.12 6.17
CA LEU A 166 -5.38 14.15 4.72
C LEU A 166 -6.27 15.21 4.08
N GLU A 167 -5.75 15.85 3.04
CA GLU A 167 -6.52 16.67 2.13
C GLU A 167 -6.44 16.07 0.73
N HIS A 168 -7.59 15.97 0.05
CA HIS A 168 -7.68 15.33 -1.26
C HIS A 168 -7.94 16.37 -2.35
N TYR A 169 -7.23 16.23 -3.45
CA TYR A 169 -7.24 17.17 -4.56
C TYR A 169 -7.39 16.45 -5.91
N LEU A 170 -8.05 17.10 -6.85
CA LEU A 170 -8.06 16.74 -8.27
C LEU A 170 -7.11 17.65 -9.02
N TYR A 171 -6.22 17.08 -9.82
CA TYR A 171 -5.30 17.82 -10.67
C TYR A 171 -5.69 17.68 -12.15
N THR A 172 -5.97 18.81 -12.80
CA THR A 172 -6.40 18.83 -14.22
C THR A 172 -5.39 19.46 -15.16
N GLY A 173 -4.27 19.98 -14.63
CA GLY A 173 -3.25 20.67 -15.41
C GLY A 173 -2.57 19.79 -16.47
N GLN A 174 -2.37 20.34 -17.66
CA GLN A 174 -1.75 19.65 -18.82
C GLN A 174 -0.53 20.40 -19.37
N ASP A 175 -0.34 21.66 -18.98
CA ASP A 175 0.72 22.53 -19.48
C ASP A 175 1.15 23.57 -18.42
N GLY A 176 2.16 24.38 -18.76
CA GLY A 176 2.66 25.42 -17.87
C GLY A 176 1.64 26.50 -17.50
N LYS A 177 0.56 26.69 -18.28
CA LYS A 177 -0.52 27.65 -17.98
C LYS A 177 -1.47 27.11 -16.93
N THR A 178 -1.75 25.80 -16.99
CA THR A 178 -2.67 25.09 -16.10
C THR A 178 -1.97 24.37 -14.95
N LYS A 179 -0.68 24.65 -14.72
CA LYS A 179 0.11 24.04 -13.62
C LYS A 179 -0.47 24.28 -12.22
N LYS A 180 -1.33 25.29 -12.05
CA LYS A 180 -1.98 25.63 -10.78
C LYS A 180 -3.37 25.00 -10.63
N ASP A 181 -3.83 24.22 -11.60
CA ASP A 181 -5.19 23.67 -11.64
C ASP A 181 -5.33 22.44 -10.71
N LEU A 182 -5.23 22.72 -9.42
CA LEU A 182 -5.34 21.79 -8.30
C LEU A 182 -6.55 22.16 -7.44
N PHE A 183 -7.55 21.29 -7.40
CA PHE A 183 -8.84 21.56 -6.78
C PHE A 183 -9.09 20.67 -5.57
N LYS A 184 -9.23 21.26 -4.38
CA LYS A 184 -9.51 20.53 -3.13
C LYS A 184 -10.93 19.98 -3.14
N ILE A 185 -11.09 18.67 -2.97
CA ILE A 185 -12.38 17.97 -2.94
C ILE A 185 -12.71 17.39 -1.57
N VAL A 186 -11.71 17.20 -0.70
CA VAL A 186 -11.90 16.79 0.69
C VAL A 186 -10.97 17.61 1.59
N ASP A 187 -11.52 18.16 2.67
CA ASP A 187 -10.76 18.94 3.65
C ASP A 187 -10.11 18.07 4.74
N MET A 188 -9.33 18.69 5.63
CA MET A 188 -8.66 18.01 6.75
C MET A 188 -9.62 17.36 7.76
N ASN A 189 -10.90 17.73 7.76
CA ASN A 189 -11.93 17.16 8.62
C ASN A 189 -12.59 15.92 7.99
N GLY A 190 -12.28 15.62 6.72
CA GLY A 190 -12.89 14.54 5.97
C GLY A 190 -14.23 14.93 5.34
N SER A 191 -14.51 16.23 5.17
CA SER A 191 -15.76 16.72 4.56
C SER A 191 -15.63 16.85 3.04
N TRP A 192 -16.66 16.42 2.30
CA TRP A 192 -16.73 16.59 0.85
C TRP A 192 -16.98 18.04 0.45
N LEU A 193 -16.24 18.53 -0.54
CA LEU A 193 -16.32 19.89 -1.08
C LEU A 193 -16.81 19.89 -2.53
N ASP A 194 -18.12 20.02 -2.74
CA ASP A 194 -18.70 20.07 -4.10
C ASP A 194 -18.17 21.23 -4.95
N VAL A 195 -17.85 22.36 -4.30
CA VAL A 195 -17.30 23.54 -4.97
C VAL A 195 -15.99 23.19 -5.67
N GLY A 196 -15.13 22.39 -5.03
CA GLY A 196 -13.88 21.96 -5.63
C GLY A 196 -14.09 21.02 -6.82
N TYR A 197 -15.02 20.08 -6.69
CA TYR A 197 -15.36 19.15 -7.77
C TYR A 197 -15.94 19.89 -8.99
N LYS A 198 -16.88 20.82 -8.79
CA LYS A 198 -17.48 21.62 -9.87
C LYS A 198 -16.44 22.46 -10.61
N LYS A 199 -15.53 23.11 -9.89
CA LYS A 199 -14.42 23.87 -10.50
C LYS A 199 -13.49 22.97 -11.32
N ALA A 200 -13.17 21.77 -10.83
CA ALA A 200 -12.38 20.80 -11.58
C ALA A 200 -13.09 20.37 -12.88
N LEU A 201 -14.41 20.18 -12.82
CA LEU A 201 -15.24 19.84 -13.97
C LEU A 201 -15.27 20.96 -15.01
N GLU A 202 -15.43 22.20 -14.58
CA GLU A 202 -15.36 23.38 -15.46
C GLU A 202 -14.00 23.52 -16.14
N ALA A 203 -12.90 23.39 -15.38
CA ALA A 203 -11.54 23.45 -15.90
C ALA A 203 -11.29 22.34 -16.93
N LYS A 204 -11.72 21.11 -16.64
CA LYS A 204 -11.58 19.97 -17.56
C LYS A 204 -12.41 20.16 -18.84
N ASN A 205 -13.65 20.64 -18.72
CA ASN A 205 -14.50 20.94 -19.88
C ASN A 205 -13.91 22.07 -20.74
N ALA A 206 -13.29 23.08 -20.13
CA ALA A 206 -12.59 24.14 -20.86
C ALA A 206 -11.39 23.61 -21.63
N LEU A 207 -10.63 22.65 -21.07
CA LEU A 207 -9.53 21.98 -21.77
C LEU A 207 -10.03 21.16 -22.96
N ILE A 208 -11.12 20.40 -22.81
CA ILE A 208 -11.72 19.63 -23.92
C ILE A 208 -12.15 20.57 -25.05
N LYS A 209 -12.80 21.69 -24.73
CA LYS A 209 -13.22 22.68 -25.74
C LYS A 209 -12.05 23.30 -26.50
N ARG A 210 -10.88 23.47 -25.88
CA ARG A 210 -9.65 23.96 -26.56
C ARG A 210 -9.06 22.94 -27.53
N ASP A 211 -9.27 21.66 -27.27
CA ASP A 211 -8.70 20.54 -28.02
C ASP A 211 -9.55 20.12 -29.24
N VAL A 212 -10.81 20.57 -29.33
CA VAL A 212 -11.66 20.39 -30.50
C VAL A 212 -11.30 21.46 -31.54
N PRO A 213 -10.79 21.09 -32.73
CA PRO A 213 -10.55 22.08 -33.79
C PRO A 213 -11.88 22.73 -34.16
N SER A 214 -11.93 24.06 -34.13
CA SER A 214 -13.05 24.83 -34.66
C SER A 214 -13.16 24.60 -36.17
N SER A 215 -13.91 23.58 -36.59
CA SER A 215 -14.34 23.42 -37.98
C SER A 215 -15.49 24.39 -38.27
N GLN A 216 -15.21 25.69 -38.23
CA GLN A 216 -16.14 26.73 -38.70
C GLN A 216 -15.34 27.89 -39.31
N GLY A 217 -15.50 28.06 -40.63
CA GLY A 217 -15.43 29.37 -41.27
C GLY A 217 -14.29 29.63 -42.26
N ARG A 218 -14.46 29.17 -43.51
CA ARG A 218 -14.35 30.06 -44.68
C ARG A 218 -15.06 29.44 -45.88
N GLY A 219 -16.33 29.81 -46.05
CA GLY A 219 -16.98 29.74 -47.35
C GLY A 219 -16.26 30.68 -48.30
N GLY A 220 -15.77 30.14 -49.41
CA GLY A 220 -15.07 30.85 -50.47
C GLY A 220 -15.38 30.19 -51.80
N VAL A 221 -16.42 30.73 -52.43
CA VAL A 221 -16.67 30.90 -53.88
C VAL A 221 -16.00 29.90 -54.85
N VAL A 222 -16.88 29.16 -55.52
CA VAL A 222 -16.81 28.57 -56.87
C VAL A 222 -15.59 28.98 -57.71
N GLY A 223 -14.82 27.98 -58.15
CA GLY A 223 -13.77 28.08 -59.16
C GLY A 223 -13.61 26.76 -59.89
N GLU A 224 -14.25 26.67 -61.05
CA GLU A 224 -14.24 25.57 -62.01
C GLU A 224 -12.91 25.54 -62.79
N ALA A 225 -12.24 24.37 -62.85
CA ALA A 225 -11.48 23.87 -64.01
C ALA A 225 -10.52 22.73 -63.61
N GLY A 226 -10.44 21.68 -64.45
CA GLY A 226 -9.25 20.82 -64.52
C GLY A 226 -9.51 19.32 -64.58
N ARG A 227 -9.88 18.82 -65.77
CA ARG A 227 -9.88 17.40 -66.14
C ARG A 227 -8.48 16.78 -65.99
N GLY A 228 -8.39 15.59 -65.39
CA GLY A 228 -7.19 14.75 -65.40
C GLY A 228 -7.53 13.28 -65.17
N ARG A 229 -7.40 12.47 -66.23
CA ARG A 229 -7.72 11.05 -66.37
C ARG A 229 -6.68 10.15 -65.67
N GLY A 230 -7.14 9.02 -65.12
CA GLY A 230 -6.40 7.74 -65.16
C GLY A 230 -6.09 7.11 -63.79
N GLY A 231 -6.61 5.91 -63.54
CA GLY A 231 -6.16 5.07 -62.42
C GLY A 231 -7.16 4.02 -61.96
N GLN A 232 -6.99 2.80 -62.45
CA GLN A 232 -7.81 1.61 -62.20
C GLN A 232 -7.68 1.05 -60.76
N HIS A 233 -8.75 0.37 -60.35
CA HIS A 233 -8.95 -0.46 -59.16
C HIS A 233 -7.73 -1.12 -58.49
N ARG A 234 -7.75 -1.11 -57.14
CA ARG A 234 -7.73 -2.35 -56.33
C ARG A 234 -8.22 -2.08 -54.90
N GLY A 235 -9.18 -2.91 -54.46
CA GLY A 235 -9.84 -2.80 -53.16
C GLY A 235 -8.95 -3.18 -51.98
N GLY A 236 -9.29 -2.63 -50.82
CA GLY A 236 -8.76 -3.00 -49.51
C GLY A 236 -9.66 -2.40 -48.44
N GLY A 237 -10.25 -3.26 -47.61
CA GLY A 237 -11.30 -2.92 -46.64
C GLY A 237 -10.93 -1.79 -45.69
N GLY A 238 -11.83 -0.81 -45.58
CA GLY A 238 -11.76 0.27 -44.61
C GLY A 238 -12.09 -0.21 -43.20
N GLY A 239 -11.09 -0.75 -42.51
CA GLY A 239 -11.08 -0.77 -41.05
C GLY A 239 -10.77 0.64 -40.56
N GLY A 240 -11.77 1.30 -39.96
CA GLY A 240 -11.62 2.62 -39.36
C GLY A 240 -10.55 2.61 -38.27
N SER A 241 -9.36 3.09 -38.59
CA SER A 241 -8.29 3.35 -37.63
C SER A 241 -8.72 4.53 -36.76
N PHE A 242 -9.25 4.22 -35.57
CA PHE A 242 -9.39 5.19 -34.49
C PHE A 242 -7.99 5.73 -34.18
N ASN A 243 -7.78 6.99 -34.52
CA ASN A 243 -6.52 7.71 -34.42
C ASN A 243 -6.12 7.85 -32.94
N SER A 244 -5.41 6.85 -32.41
CA SER A 244 -4.82 6.88 -31.07
C SER A 244 -3.68 7.91 -31.08
N ARG A 245 -3.95 9.12 -30.57
CA ARG A 245 -2.89 10.09 -30.25
C ARG A 245 -1.85 9.39 -29.36
N PRO A 246 -0.53 9.61 -29.55
CA PRO A 246 0.48 8.97 -28.72
C PRO A 246 0.37 9.49 -27.28
N VAL A 247 -0.22 8.66 -26.41
CA VAL A 247 -0.50 8.90 -24.98
C VAL A 247 0.73 9.43 -24.21
N ASN A 248 1.94 9.13 -24.68
CA ASN A 248 3.20 9.43 -23.99
C ASN A 248 3.59 10.92 -23.94
N LYS A 249 3.18 11.77 -24.90
CA LYS A 249 3.56 13.20 -24.88
C LYS A 249 2.78 14.02 -23.86
N ASN A 250 1.50 13.71 -23.67
CA ASN A 250 0.66 14.46 -22.74
C ASN A 250 1.06 14.18 -21.28
N ASP A 251 1.36 12.91 -20.97
CA ASP A 251 1.77 12.49 -19.63
C ASP A 251 3.05 13.19 -19.15
N LYS A 252 4.04 13.39 -20.03
CA LYS A 252 5.27 14.12 -19.69
C LYS A 252 4.98 15.55 -19.21
N ASN A 253 4.15 16.30 -19.93
CA ASN A 253 3.85 17.69 -19.60
C ASN A 253 3.03 17.81 -18.31
N VAL A 254 2.09 16.88 -18.09
CA VAL A 254 1.30 16.79 -16.84
C VAL A 254 2.24 16.61 -15.65
N TYR A 255 3.18 15.65 -15.71
CA TYR A 255 4.12 15.40 -14.63
C TYR A 255 5.07 16.57 -14.40
N ILE A 256 5.68 17.14 -15.44
CA ILE A 256 6.58 18.30 -15.29
C ILE A 256 5.85 19.46 -14.61
N SER A 257 4.65 19.80 -15.09
CA SER A 257 3.86 20.92 -14.56
C SER A 257 3.49 20.70 -13.09
N LEU A 258 3.11 19.46 -12.73
CA LEU A 258 2.79 19.10 -11.35
C LEU A 258 4.03 19.15 -10.45
N ILE A 259 5.15 18.61 -10.90
CA ILE A 259 6.39 18.57 -10.12
C ILE A 259 6.89 19.99 -9.84
N ASP A 260 6.88 20.86 -10.85
CA ASP A 260 7.27 22.26 -10.69
C ASP A 260 6.36 22.99 -9.71
N PHE A 261 5.04 22.74 -9.77
CA PHE A 261 4.08 23.30 -8.82
C PHE A 261 4.34 22.81 -7.39
N LEU A 262 4.50 21.50 -7.19
CA LEU A 262 4.77 20.91 -5.87
C LEU A 262 6.12 21.34 -5.31
N ARG A 263 7.14 21.47 -6.16
CA ARG A 263 8.47 21.96 -5.76
C ARG A 263 8.41 23.40 -5.28
N THR A 264 7.68 24.26 -5.99
CA THR A 264 7.52 25.69 -5.62
C THR A 264 6.78 25.86 -4.29
N ASN A 265 5.87 24.94 -3.97
CA ASN A 265 5.08 24.96 -2.73
C ASN A 265 5.67 24.08 -1.61
N GLU A 266 6.90 23.59 -1.75
CA GLU A 266 7.59 22.73 -0.77
C GLU A 266 6.80 21.46 -0.39
N GLN A 267 6.06 20.88 -1.35
CA GLN A 267 5.22 19.69 -1.14
C GLN A 267 5.92 18.37 -1.50
N LEU A 268 7.25 18.36 -1.59
CA LEU A 268 8.08 17.17 -1.79
C LEU A 268 8.59 16.61 -0.44
N PRO A 269 8.89 15.30 -0.33
CA PRO A 269 8.89 14.28 -1.38
C PRO A 269 7.48 13.78 -1.74
N MET A 270 7.32 13.26 -2.96
CA MET A 270 6.07 12.70 -3.46
C MET A 270 6.21 11.22 -3.86
N VAL A 271 5.16 10.45 -3.63
CA VAL A 271 5.01 9.07 -4.14
C VAL A 271 3.90 9.06 -5.17
N VAL A 272 4.19 8.57 -6.38
CA VAL A 272 3.23 8.43 -7.46
C VAL A 272 2.86 6.94 -7.59
N PHE A 273 1.62 6.59 -7.27
CA PHE A 273 1.11 5.25 -7.46
C PHE A 273 0.67 5.03 -8.91
N VAL A 274 1.28 4.03 -9.54
CA VAL A 274 1.01 3.61 -10.92
C VAL A 274 0.78 2.10 -10.92
N PHE A 275 -0.34 1.63 -11.48
CA PHE A 275 -0.73 0.21 -11.44
C PHE A 275 -0.13 -0.65 -12.57
N SER A 276 1.02 -0.25 -13.11
CA SER A 276 1.74 -1.02 -14.12
C SER A 276 3.24 -0.81 -13.96
N ARG A 277 3.99 -1.93 -13.86
CA ARG A 277 5.46 -1.92 -13.72
C ARG A 277 6.12 -1.16 -14.86
N LYS A 278 5.75 -1.50 -16.10
CA LYS A 278 6.26 -0.85 -17.30
C LYS A 278 5.98 0.65 -17.29
N ARG A 279 4.78 1.08 -16.87
CA ARG A 279 4.45 2.51 -16.79
C ARG A 279 5.23 3.24 -15.71
N CYS A 280 5.61 2.61 -14.59
CA CYS A 280 6.52 3.21 -13.63
C CYS A 280 7.86 3.56 -14.28
N ASP A 281 8.45 2.60 -14.99
CA ASP A 281 9.72 2.78 -15.70
C ASP A 281 9.60 3.85 -16.79
N ASP A 282 8.57 3.76 -17.63
CA ASP A 282 8.32 4.71 -18.73
C ASP A 282 8.16 6.15 -18.18
N ASN A 283 7.35 6.33 -17.13
CA ASN A 283 7.13 7.66 -16.51
C ASN A 283 8.41 8.25 -15.93
N ALA A 284 9.25 7.42 -15.29
CA ALA A 284 10.53 7.87 -14.74
C ALA A 284 11.52 8.26 -15.87
N GLN A 285 11.53 7.52 -16.98
CA GLN A 285 12.37 7.82 -18.14
C GLN A 285 11.91 9.07 -18.92
N LEU A 286 10.60 9.32 -19.00
CA LEU A 286 10.04 10.54 -19.60
C LEU A 286 10.55 11.83 -18.94
N LEU A 287 10.90 11.74 -17.65
CA LEU A 287 11.44 12.81 -16.83
C LEU A 287 12.99 12.82 -16.77
N SER A 288 13.65 12.19 -17.75
CA SER A 288 15.11 12.16 -17.90
C SER A 288 15.78 13.55 -17.92
N SER A 289 15.05 14.57 -18.41
CA SER A 289 15.56 15.94 -18.54
C SER A 289 15.50 16.77 -17.25
N MET A 290 14.89 16.26 -16.17
CA MET A 290 14.74 16.98 -14.91
C MET A 290 15.76 16.48 -13.88
N ASP A 291 16.28 17.41 -13.09
CA ASP A 291 17.16 17.15 -11.96
C ASP A 291 16.64 17.87 -10.71
N LEU A 292 16.46 17.10 -9.64
CA LEU A 292 15.92 17.53 -8.35
C LEU A 292 16.96 17.47 -7.24
N THR A 293 18.20 17.13 -7.56
CA THR A 293 19.30 16.95 -6.59
C THR A 293 20.39 17.99 -6.77
N THR A 294 21.02 18.36 -5.66
CA THR A 294 22.23 19.18 -5.62
C THR A 294 23.48 18.33 -5.86
N GLU A 295 24.60 18.97 -6.21
CA GLU A 295 25.89 18.27 -6.41
C GLU A 295 26.37 17.54 -5.14
N VAL A 296 26.07 18.08 -3.95
CA VAL A 296 26.39 17.43 -2.67
C VAL A 296 25.53 16.18 -2.47
N GLU A 297 24.22 16.27 -2.73
CA GLU A 297 23.32 15.10 -2.68
C GLU A 297 23.75 14.04 -3.68
N LYS A 298 24.13 14.42 -4.91
CA LYS A 298 24.66 13.50 -5.92
C LYS A 298 25.89 12.75 -5.44
N SER A 299 26.86 13.44 -4.84
CA SER A 299 28.06 12.79 -4.29
C SER A 299 27.72 11.75 -3.22
N HIS A 300 26.81 12.10 -2.29
CA HIS A 300 26.34 11.16 -1.27
C HIS A 300 25.59 9.96 -1.86
N ILE A 301 24.68 10.19 -2.81
CA ILE A 301 23.93 9.14 -3.50
C ILE A 301 24.90 8.21 -4.22
N GLN A 302 25.87 8.75 -4.96
CA GLN A 302 26.86 7.97 -5.68
C GLN A 302 27.72 7.10 -4.74
N SER A 303 28.19 7.68 -3.64
CA SER A 303 28.98 6.96 -2.64
C SER A 303 28.17 5.82 -2.01
N PHE A 304 26.96 6.14 -1.52
CA PHE A 304 26.06 5.17 -0.90
C PHE A 304 25.67 4.05 -1.85
N PHE A 305 25.26 4.39 -3.08
CA PHE A 305 24.87 3.41 -4.10
C PHE A 305 26.06 2.50 -4.44
N SER A 306 27.27 3.06 -4.59
CA SER A 306 28.48 2.26 -4.87
C SER A 306 28.81 1.30 -3.71
N GLN A 307 28.67 1.74 -2.45
CA GLN A 307 28.85 0.87 -1.29
C GLN A 307 27.85 -0.30 -1.28
N CYS A 308 26.58 -0.05 -1.59
CA CYS A 308 25.56 -1.10 -1.64
C CYS A 308 25.81 -2.09 -2.79
N ILE A 309 26.11 -1.58 -3.99
CA ILE A 309 26.37 -2.40 -5.18
C ILE A 309 27.69 -3.18 -5.06
N ASN A 310 28.64 -2.73 -4.23
CA ASN A 310 29.87 -3.47 -4.01
C ASN A 310 29.67 -4.86 -3.39
N ARG A 311 28.50 -5.11 -2.78
CA ARG A 311 28.10 -6.43 -2.27
C ARG A 311 27.72 -7.43 -3.38
N LEU A 312 27.41 -6.94 -4.58
CA LEU A 312 27.08 -7.78 -5.73
C LEU A 312 28.35 -8.33 -6.40
N LYS A 313 28.24 -9.49 -7.05
CA LYS A 313 29.34 -10.11 -7.79
C LYS A 313 29.52 -9.43 -9.16
N GLY A 314 30.72 -9.52 -9.73
CA GLY A 314 31.19 -8.69 -10.85
C GLY A 314 30.18 -8.37 -11.97
N SER A 315 29.58 -9.37 -12.60
CA SER A 315 28.60 -9.19 -13.70
C SER A 315 27.30 -8.53 -13.25
N ASP A 316 26.85 -8.83 -12.03
CA ASP A 316 25.59 -8.32 -11.48
C ASP A 316 25.63 -6.80 -11.27
N LYS A 317 26.83 -6.25 -11.00
CA LYS A 317 27.05 -4.80 -10.92
C LYS A 317 26.79 -4.08 -12.25
N LYS A 318 26.94 -4.77 -13.38
CA LYS A 318 26.83 -4.23 -14.74
C LYS A 318 25.44 -4.41 -15.35
N LEU A 319 24.47 -4.90 -14.58
CA LEU A 319 23.12 -5.11 -15.08
C LEU A 319 22.49 -3.77 -15.51
N PRO A 320 21.77 -3.71 -16.64
CA PRO A 320 21.13 -2.49 -17.12
C PRO A 320 20.20 -1.82 -16.08
N GLN A 321 19.50 -2.63 -15.29
CA GLN A 321 18.61 -2.13 -14.22
C GLN A 321 19.40 -1.40 -13.11
N VAL A 322 20.62 -1.84 -12.80
CA VAL A 322 21.48 -1.19 -11.80
C VAL A 322 21.93 0.19 -12.28
N HIS A 323 22.36 0.27 -13.55
CA HIS A 323 22.75 1.54 -14.17
C HIS A 323 21.57 2.51 -14.27
N LEU A 324 20.43 2.05 -14.79
CA LEU A 324 19.23 2.88 -14.90
C LEU A 324 18.77 3.40 -13.54
N MET A 325 18.74 2.55 -12.51
CA MET A 325 18.34 2.96 -11.17
C MET A 325 19.33 3.98 -10.57
N LYS A 326 20.64 3.77 -10.78
CA LYS A 326 21.66 4.73 -10.34
C LYS A 326 21.42 6.11 -10.97
N ASP A 327 21.22 6.17 -12.29
CA ASP A 327 21.03 7.41 -13.03
C ASP A 327 19.73 8.13 -12.65
N LEU A 328 18.69 7.38 -12.29
CA LEU A 328 17.45 7.93 -11.73
C LEU A 328 17.67 8.52 -10.33
N CYS A 329 18.28 7.74 -9.42
CA CYS A 329 18.54 8.15 -8.06
C CYS A 329 19.42 9.41 -8.00
N MET A 330 20.44 9.49 -8.86
CA MET A 330 21.32 10.65 -9.02
C MET A 330 20.62 11.93 -9.47
N ARG A 331 19.36 11.86 -9.92
CA ARG A 331 18.53 13.02 -10.28
C ARG A 331 17.37 13.24 -9.31
N GLY A 332 17.29 12.43 -8.25
CA GLY A 332 16.23 12.48 -7.24
C GLY A 332 14.96 11.70 -7.59
N PHE A 333 15.02 10.82 -8.60
CA PHE A 333 13.91 9.95 -9.03
C PHE A 333 14.20 8.50 -8.66
N ALA A 334 13.16 7.69 -8.46
CA ALA A 334 13.32 6.25 -8.39
C ALA A 334 12.03 5.52 -8.78
N VAL A 335 12.15 4.22 -9.05
CA VAL A 335 11.02 3.32 -9.30
C VAL A 335 10.97 2.20 -8.26
N HIS A 336 9.77 1.79 -7.84
CA HIS A 336 9.58 0.70 -6.88
C HIS A 336 8.42 -0.21 -7.30
N HIS A 337 8.77 -1.44 -7.68
CA HIS A 337 7.79 -2.48 -7.99
C HIS A 337 8.40 -3.87 -7.91
N SER A 338 7.57 -4.91 -8.00
CA SER A 338 8.02 -6.32 -7.86
C SER A 338 9.09 -6.77 -8.87
N GLY A 339 9.16 -6.13 -10.04
CA GLY A 339 10.21 -6.39 -11.05
C GLY A 339 11.59 -5.75 -10.79
N ILE A 340 11.76 -4.95 -9.73
CA ILE A 340 13.06 -4.39 -9.34
C ILE A 340 13.79 -5.37 -8.43
N LEU A 341 15.09 -5.57 -8.67
CA LEU A 341 15.95 -6.43 -7.87
C LEU A 341 15.82 -6.08 -6.37
N PRO A 342 15.75 -7.08 -5.46
CA PRO A 342 15.58 -6.83 -4.03
C PRO A 342 16.57 -5.83 -3.43
N ILE A 343 17.87 -5.97 -3.77
CA ILE A 343 18.90 -5.04 -3.31
C ILE A 343 18.66 -3.59 -3.78
N LEU A 344 18.16 -3.40 -5.00
CA LEU A 344 17.88 -2.07 -5.53
C LEU A 344 16.65 -1.46 -4.86
N LYS A 345 15.62 -2.26 -4.57
CA LYS A 345 14.46 -1.80 -3.78
C LYS A 345 14.89 -1.28 -2.42
N GLU A 346 15.74 -2.03 -1.70
CA GLU A 346 16.26 -1.61 -0.39
C GLU A 346 17.09 -0.32 -0.48
N VAL A 347 17.89 -0.15 -1.54
CA VAL A 347 18.65 1.08 -1.76
C VAL A 347 17.72 2.28 -2.00
N VAL A 348 16.72 2.13 -2.88
CA VAL A 348 15.72 3.17 -3.16
C VAL A 348 14.96 3.56 -1.92
N GLU A 349 14.53 2.56 -1.14
CA GLU A 349 13.85 2.70 0.13
C GLU A 349 14.66 3.55 1.13
N LEU A 350 15.95 3.23 1.31
CA LEU A 350 16.83 3.98 2.21
C LEU A 350 17.12 5.41 1.71
N LEU A 351 17.30 5.58 0.39
CA LEU A 351 17.52 6.91 -0.20
C LEU A 351 16.26 7.79 -0.10
N PHE A 352 15.07 7.20 -0.23
CA PHE A 352 13.79 7.89 -0.03
C PHE A 352 13.60 8.34 1.41
N GLN A 353 13.89 7.46 2.38
CA GLN A 353 13.83 7.79 3.81
C GLN A 353 14.79 8.93 4.20
N LYS A 354 16.01 8.93 3.64
CA LYS A 354 16.99 10.00 3.84
C LYS A 354 16.64 11.29 3.09
N GLY A 355 15.58 11.29 2.29
CA GLY A 355 15.12 12.46 1.53
C GLY A 355 15.92 12.76 0.27
N TYR A 356 16.77 11.84 -0.20
CA TYR A 356 17.53 12.02 -1.45
C TYR A 356 16.67 11.76 -2.69
N VAL A 357 15.78 10.75 -2.63
CA VAL A 357 14.75 10.54 -3.66
C VAL A 357 13.58 11.45 -3.35
N LYS A 358 13.31 12.43 -4.23
CA LYS A 358 12.21 13.38 -4.09
C LYS A 358 10.92 12.87 -4.74
N ILE A 359 11.05 12.05 -5.79
CA ILE A 359 9.92 11.49 -6.54
C ILE A 359 10.08 9.98 -6.70
N LEU A 360 9.12 9.23 -6.17
CA LEU A 360 9.10 7.78 -6.26
C LEU A 360 7.89 7.31 -7.08
N PHE A 361 8.12 6.65 -8.21
CA PHE A 361 7.06 5.95 -8.95
C PHE A 361 6.93 4.53 -8.41
N ALA A 362 5.77 4.20 -7.84
CA ALA A 362 5.60 2.94 -7.14
C ALA A 362 4.32 2.20 -7.54
N THR A 363 4.37 0.86 -7.52
CA THR A 363 3.15 0.04 -7.55
C THR A 363 2.54 -0.10 -6.15
N GLU A 364 1.33 -0.64 -6.08
CA GLU A 364 0.58 -0.89 -4.82
C GLU A 364 1.40 -1.59 -3.73
N THR A 365 2.31 -2.48 -4.12
CA THR A 365 3.21 -3.19 -3.19
C THR A 365 4.03 -2.27 -2.28
N PHE A 366 4.29 -1.02 -2.67
CA PHE A 366 4.99 -0.06 -1.82
C PHE A 366 4.10 0.44 -0.66
N ALA A 367 2.79 0.54 -0.90
CA ALA A 367 1.85 0.87 0.16
C ALA A 367 1.68 -0.28 1.16
N MET A 368 2.05 -1.50 0.77
CA MET A 368 1.96 -2.70 1.57
C MET A 368 3.31 -3.01 2.22
N GLY A 369 3.47 -2.65 3.51
CA GLY A 369 4.56 -3.19 4.31
C GLY A 369 5.89 -2.42 4.32
N VAL A 370 5.89 -1.11 4.09
CA VAL A 370 7.08 -0.28 4.35
C VAL A 370 6.68 1.01 5.06
N ASN A 371 7.31 1.36 6.20
CA ASN A 371 7.03 2.62 6.90
C ASN A 371 7.80 3.79 6.25
N MET A 372 7.32 4.26 5.09
CA MET A 372 7.89 5.39 4.35
C MET A 372 6.83 6.46 4.05
N PRO A 373 6.61 7.40 4.98
CA PRO A 373 5.70 8.50 4.74
C PRO A 373 6.31 9.54 3.79
N ALA A 374 5.51 10.02 2.86
CA ALA A 374 5.81 11.11 1.94
C ALA A 374 5.02 12.36 2.35
N ARG A 375 5.44 13.55 1.89
CA ARG A 375 4.62 14.76 2.07
C ARG A 375 3.35 14.66 1.21
N THR A 376 3.52 14.21 -0.04
CA THR A 376 2.46 14.12 -1.04
C THR A 376 2.33 12.71 -1.61
N VAL A 377 1.10 12.24 -1.81
CA VAL A 377 0.79 11.03 -2.58
C VAL A 377 0.00 11.43 -3.82
N VAL A 378 0.36 10.86 -4.96
CA VAL A 378 -0.29 11.09 -6.24
C VAL A 378 -0.78 9.78 -6.83
N PHE A 379 -2.04 9.74 -7.24
CA PHE A 379 -2.62 8.63 -7.99
C PHE A 379 -2.58 8.96 -9.48
N ASP A 380 -1.79 8.19 -10.25
CA ASP A 380 -1.78 8.28 -11.73
C ASP A 380 -3.14 7.93 -12.33
N SER A 381 -3.83 6.99 -11.68
CA SER A 381 -5.17 6.51 -11.98
C SER A 381 -5.84 6.05 -10.67
N ILE A 382 -7.16 5.94 -10.67
CA ILE A 382 -7.93 5.25 -9.61
C ILE A 382 -8.55 3.92 -10.11
N GLN A 383 -8.22 3.52 -11.33
CA GLN A 383 -8.64 2.28 -11.95
C GLN A 383 -7.42 1.37 -12.10
N LYS A 384 -7.57 0.09 -11.75
CA LYS A 384 -6.56 -0.96 -11.91
C LYS A 384 -7.16 -2.20 -12.54
N HIS A 385 -6.31 -2.97 -13.21
CA HIS A 385 -6.67 -4.29 -13.75
C HIS A 385 -6.35 -5.34 -12.69
N ASP A 386 -7.33 -6.13 -12.26
CA ASP A 386 -7.14 -7.16 -11.23
C ASP A 386 -6.82 -8.55 -11.79
N GLY A 387 -6.73 -8.66 -13.12
CA GLY A 387 -6.48 -9.90 -13.84
C GLY A 387 -7.70 -10.32 -14.67
N LEU A 388 -8.89 -9.87 -14.28
CA LEU A 388 -10.15 -10.12 -14.98
C LEU A 388 -10.64 -8.85 -15.65
N ASP A 389 -10.85 -7.79 -14.86
CA ASP A 389 -11.49 -6.56 -15.31
C ASP A 389 -10.71 -5.31 -14.91
N LEU A 390 -10.94 -4.22 -15.65
CA LEU A 390 -10.50 -2.88 -15.25
C LEU A 390 -11.52 -2.30 -14.26
N ARG A 391 -11.21 -2.35 -12.96
CA ARG A 391 -12.07 -1.86 -11.88
C ARG A 391 -11.51 -0.65 -11.16
N VAL A 392 -12.39 0.07 -10.46
CA VAL A 392 -11.99 1.11 -9.52
C VAL A 392 -11.34 0.47 -8.28
N LEU A 393 -10.40 1.17 -7.66
CA LEU A 393 -9.82 0.78 -6.38
C LEU A 393 -10.92 0.61 -5.33
N ASN A 394 -10.75 -0.36 -4.45
CA ASN A 394 -11.58 -0.42 -3.26
C ASN A 394 -11.08 0.62 -2.22
N ALA A 395 -11.91 0.91 -1.22
CA ALA A 395 -11.58 1.90 -0.21
C ALA A 395 -10.35 1.53 0.64
N GLY A 396 -10.14 0.24 0.91
CA GLY A 396 -8.98 -0.23 1.67
C GLY A 396 -7.66 0.03 0.94
N GLU A 397 -7.60 -0.34 -0.34
CA GLU A 397 -6.47 -0.10 -1.25
C GLU A 397 -6.17 1.41 -1.32
N TYR A 398 -7.21 2.23 -1.51
CA TYR A 398 -7.07 3.68 -1.57
C TYR A 398 -6.52 4.26 -0.27
N ILE A 399 -7.09 3.90 0.89
CA ILE A 399 -6.67 4.41 2.21
C ILE A 399 -5.26 3.97 2.56
N GLN A 400 -4.85 2.74 2.20
CA GLN A 400 -3.49 2.27 2.44
C GLN A 400 -2.46 3.08 1.64
N MET A 401 -2.75 3.38 0.37
CA MET A 401 -1.91 4.20 -0.49
C MET A 401 -1.92 5.68 -0.06
N ALA A 402 -3.09 6.29 0.09
CA ALA A 402 -3.25 7.67 0.53
C ALA A 402 -2.70 7.90 1.95
N GLY A 403 -2.76 6.88 2.80
CA GLY A 403 -2.19 6.83 4.14
C GLY A 403 -0.65 6.90 4.19
N ARG A 404 0.03 6.98 3.03
CA ARG A 404 1.45 7.29 2.93
C ARG A 404 1.73 8.79 2.87
N ALA A 405 0.73 9.63 2.59
CA ALA A 405 0.88 11.08 2.67
C ALA A 405 0.83 11.58 4.11
N GLY A 406 1.65 12.59 4.43
CA GLY A 406 1.76 13.20 5.75
C GLY A 406 2.77 12.51 6.67
N ARG A 407 3.89 13.16 6.94
CA ARG A 407 4.94 12.73 7.86
C ARG A 407 4.68 13.29 9.25
N ARG A 408 4.47 12.40 10.22
CA ARG A 408 4.23 12.78 11.63
C ARG A 408 5.41 13.59 12.16
N GLY A 409 5.12 14.74 12.79
CA GLY A 409 6.13 15.63 13.36
C GLY A 409 6.80 16.58 12.38
N LEU A 410 6.60 16.40 11.07
CA LEU A 410 7.12 17.30 10.03
C LEU A 410 5.99 18.03 9.29
N ASP A 411 4.87 17.35 9.07
CA ASP A 411 3.78 17.83 8.25
C ASP A 411 2.50 18.06 9.07
N THR A 412 1.83 19.19 8.85
CA THR A 412 0.53 19.51 9.47
C THR A 412 -0.61 18.73 8.81
N THR A 413 -0.57 18.60 7.48
CA THR A 413 -1.52 17.81 6.68
C THR A 413 -0.76 17.00 5.63
N GLY A 414 -1.32 15.86 5.22
CA GLY A 414 -0.85 15.08 4.08
C GLY A 414 -1.62 15.45 2.81
N THR A 415 -0.92 15.68 1.71
CA THR A 415 -1.54 16.04 0.43
C THR A 415 -1.76 14.80 -0.42
N VAL A 416 -2.99 14.56 -0.89
CA VAL A 416 -3.33 13.46 -1.79
C VAL A 416 -3.89 14.04 -3.09
N ILE A 417 -3.31 13.67 -4.23
CA ILE A 417 -3.68 14.22 -5.54
C ILE A 417 -4.11 13.08 -6.46
N VAL A 418 -5.24 13.22 -7.14
CA VAL A 418 -5.66 12.32 -8.21
C VAL A 418 -5.46 13.01 -9.55
N LEU A 419 -4.69 12.39 -10.46
CA LEU A 419 -4.47 12.93 -11.80
C LEU A 419 -5.68 12.68 -12.68
N CYS A 420 -6.30 13.75 -13.19
CA CYS A 420 -7.45 13.66 -14.08
C CYS A 420 -6.97 13.59 -15.54
N LYS A 421 -6.31 12.50 -15.92
CA LYS A 421 -5.80 12.29 -17.29
C LYS A 421 -6.90 11.98 -18.30
N GLN A 422 -7.88 11.17 -17.91
CA GLN A 422 -9.00 10.77 -18.77
C GLN A 422 -9.87 11.98 -19.18
N PRO A 423 -10.57 11.94 -20.33
CA PRO A 423 -11.44 13.03 -20.76
C PRO A 423 -12.59 13.29 -19.78
N LYS A 424 -13.27 12.22 -19.34
CA LYS A 424 -14.34 12.30 -18.35
C LYS A 424 -13.72 12.28 -16.94
N LEU A 425 -14.17 13.19 -16.08
CA LEU A 425 -13.88 13.12 -14.66
C LEU A 425 -14.62 11.95 -14.01
N VAL A 426 -14.00 11.38 -12.98
CA VAL A 426 -14.61 10.35 -12.15
C VAL A 426 -15.84 10.92 -11.47
N GLU A 427 -16.92 10.15 -11.40
CA GLU A 427 -18.17 10.59 -10.80
C GLU A 427 -18.01 10.82 -9.28
N PRO A 428 -18.68 11.83 -8.70
CA PRO A 428 -18.54 12.17 -7.28
C PRO A 428 -18.81 10.98 -6.36
N GLY A 429 -19.85 10.18 -6.66
CA GLY A 429 -20.22 9.02 -5.85
C GLY A 429 -19.13 7.95 -5.79
N GLN A 430 -18.39 7.75 -6.89
CA GLN A 430 -17.26 6.82 -6.91
C GLN A 430 -16.10 7.35 -6.05
N LEU A 431 -15.77 8.64 -6.16
CA LEU A 431 -14.73 9.29 -5.35
C LEU A 431 -15.08 9.27 -3.86
N GLN A 432 -16.32 9.62 -3.51
CA GLN A 432 -16.85 9.57 -2.15
C GLN A 432 -16.77 8.17 -1.55
N THR A 433 -17.12 7.15 -2.34
CA THR A 433 -17.05 5.74 -1.91
C THR A 433 -15.62 5.29 -1.63
N ILE A 434 -14.67 5.54 -2.54
CA ILE A 434 -13.28 5.10 -2.34
C ILE A 434 -12.54 5.89 -1.25
N MET A 435 -12.88 7.18 -1.08
CA MET A 435 -12.31 8.05 -0.05
C MET A 435 -12.99 7.86 1.31
N LEU A 436 -14.06 7.07 1.39
CA LEU A 436 -14.94 6.91 2.56
C LEU A 436 -15.50 8.25 3.10
N VAL A 437 -15.75 9.19 2.18
CA VAL A 437 -16.30 10.51 2.50
C VAL A 437 -17.78 10.52 2.13
N SER A 438 -18.69 10.64 3.10
CA SER A 438 -20.12 10.85 2.82
C SER A 438 -20.57 12.22 3.30
N GLN A 439 -21.27 12.95 2.43
CA GLN A 439 -21.93 14.23 2.74
C GLN A 439 -23.38 14.04 3.23
N TYR A 440 -23.96 12.85 3.01
CA TYR A 440 -25.33 12.51 3.39
C TYR A 440 -25.34 11.38 4.42
N CYS A 441 -25.86 11.70 5.60
CA CYS A 441 -26.49 10.81 6.57
C CYS A 441 -25.71 9.55 7.03
N GLY A 442 -25.15 9.61 8.24
CA GLY A 442 -25.04 8.46 9.19
C GLY A 442 -24.20 7.23 8.80
N ILE A 443 -23.83 7.07 7.54
CA ILE A 443 -23.02 5.99 7.00
C ILE A 443 -21.72 6.65 6.57
N MET A 444 -20.82 6.86 7.54
CA MET A 444 -19.40 6.93 7.20
C MET A 444 -19.10 5.73 6.31
N GLY A 445 -18.46 5.95 5.16
CA GLY A 445 -17.95 4.83 4.40
C GLY A 445 -17.16 3.95 5.37
N LYS A 446 -17.62 2.73 5.61
CA LYS A 446 -16.97 1.84 6.57
C LYS A 446 -15.81 1.17 5.83
N ALA A 447 -14.61 1.24 6.39
CA ALA A 447 -13.50 0.40 5.92
C ALA A 447 -13.97 -1.06 5.84
N ALA A 448 -13.42 -1.85 4.93
CA ALA A 448 -13.85 -3.23 4.77
C ALA A 448 -13.71 -3.98 6.12
N PRO A 449 -14.74 -4.72 6.57
CA PRO A 449 -14.63 -5.55 7.77
C PRO A 449 -13.58 -6.64 7.56
N LEU A 450 -13.02 -7.15 8.66
CA LEU A 450 -12.25 -8.37 8.67
C LEU A 450 -13.19 -9.54 8.38
N VAL A 451 -12.86 -10.31 7.34
CA VAL A 451 -13.61 -11.48 6.90
C VAL A 451 -12.65 -12.66 6.88
N SER A 452 -13.08 -13.78 7.46
CA SER A 452 -12.30 -15.01 7.43
C SER A 452 -11.98 -15.41 6.00
N GLN A 453 -10.75 -15.86 5.78
CA GLN A 453 -10.32 -16.49 4.53
C GLN A 453 -9.94 -17.96 4.78
N PHE A 454 -10.43 -18.52 5.90
CA PHE A 454 -10.16 -19.89 6.29
C PHE A 454 -10.59 -20.85 5.19
N ARG A 455 -9.68 -21.75 4.84
CA ARG A 455 -9.92 -22.81 3.86
C ARG A 455 -9.10 -24.02 4.24
N VAL A 456 -9.70 -25.19 4.07
CA VAL A 456 -9.00 -26.46 4.32
C VAL A 456 -8.07 -26.72 3.14
N THR A 457 -6.76 -26.82 3.41
CA THR A 457 -5.75 -27.16 2.41
C THR A 457 -5.19 -28.56 2.66
N TYR A 458 -4.72 -29.25 1.63
CA TYR A 458 -4.09 -30.57 1.79
C TYR A 458 -2.88 -30.51 2.74
N SER A 459 -2.09 -29.44 2.67
CA SER A 459 -0.95 -29.24 3.57
C SER A 459 -1.38 -29.10 5.03
N MET A 460 -2.46 -28.35 5.30
CA MET A 460 -3.03 -28.25 6.63
C MET A 460 -3.50 -29.63 7.14
N LEU A 461 -4.27 -30.37 6.34
CA LEU A 461 -4.77 -31.70 6.71
C LEU A 461 -3.64 -32.66 7.05
N LEU A 462 -2.63 -32.76 6.18
CA LEU A 462 -1.49 -33.67 6.39
C LEU A 462 -0.67 -33.28 7.63
N ASN A 463 -0.48 -31.98 7.88
CA ASN A 463 0.24 -31.53 9.07
C ASN A 463 -0.56 -31.77 10.35
N LEU A 464 -1.88 -31.60 10.33
CA LEU A 464 -2.74 -31.89 11.48
C LEU A 464 -2.86 -33.37 11.76
N LEU A 465 -2.94 -34.21 10.73
CA LEU A 465 -2.89 -35.67 10.89
C LEU A 465 -1.55 -36.15 11.48
N ARG A 466 -0.47 -35.39 11.27
CA ARG A 466 0.83 -35.66 11.88
C ARG A 466 0.91 -35.24 13.35
N VAL A 467 0.09 -34.29 13.79
CA VAL A 467 0.10 -33.74 15.16
C VAL A 467 -1.01 -34.37 15.98
N GLU A 468 -0.66 -35.22 16.95
CA GLU A 468 -1.65 -35.98 17.74
C GLU A 468 -2.59 -35.13 18.60
N HIS A 469 -2.18 -33.91 18.97
CA HIS A 469 -2.88 -33.09 19.96
C HIS A 469 -3.93 -32.12 19.38
N LEU A 470 -4.05 -31.99 18.05
CA LEU A 470 -4.99 -31.06 17.45
C LEU A 470 -5.68 -31.69 16.24
N LYS A 471 -6.99 -31.91 16.36
CA LYS A 471 -7.77 -32.48 15.26
C LYS A 471 -8.20 -31.41 14.26
N VAL A 472 -8.56 -31.85 13.06
CA VAL A 472 -9.08 -30.97 12.00
C VAL A 472 -10.40 -30.35 12.43
N GLU A 473 -11.23 -31.10 13.14
CA GLU A 473 -12.51 -30.64 13.68
C GLU A 473 -12.32 -29.52 14.70
N ASP A 474 -11.30 -29.63 15.57
CA ASP A 474 -10.98 -28.59 16.55
C ASP A 474 -10.56 -27.28 15.88
N MET A 475 -9.81 -27.38 14.77
CA MET A 475 -9.42 -26.24 13.94
C MET A 475 -10.63 -25.56 13.30
N LEU A 476 -11.56 -26.34 12.74
CA LEU A 476 -12.77 -25.82 12.12
C LEU A 476 -13.66 -25.11 13.15
N GLN A 477 -13.89 -25.72 14.31
CA GLN A 477 -14.71 -25.16 15.38
C GLN A 477 -14.14 -23.84 15.94
N ARG A 478 -12.82 -23.67 15.91
CA ARG A 478 -12.13 -22.47 16.37
C ARG A 478 -11.89 -21.44 15.26
N SER A 479 -12.28 -21.72 14.02
CA SER A 479 -12.12 -20.80 12.89
C SER A 479 -12.93 -19.51 13.08
N PHE A 480 -12.51 -18.42 12.42
CA PHE A 480 -13.25 -17.17 12.51
C PHE A 480 -14.60 -17.24 11.77
N VAL A 481 -14.74 -18.11 10.77
CA VAL A 481 -16.01 -18.39 10.07
C VAL A 481 -17.11 -18.80 11.06
N GLU A 482 -16.79 -19.68 12.00
CA GLU A 482 -17.75 -20.19 12.98
C GLU A 482 -18.14 -19.17 14.05
N CYS A 483 -17.42 -18.04 14.15
CA CYS A 483 -17.67 -17.03 15.19
C CYS A 483 -19.09 -16.46 15.13
N ALA A 484 -19.61 -16.22 13.91
CA ALA A 484 -20.99 -15.72 13.74
C ALA A 484 -22.02 -16.72 14.26
N SER A 485 -21.86 -18.01 13.93
CA SER A 485 -22.72 -19.10 14.41
C SER A 485 -22.65 -19.24 15.94
N LEU A 486 -21.44 -19.19 16.51
CA LEU A 486 -21.22 -19.28 17.97
C LEU A 486 -21.82 -18.09 18.73
N ARG A 487 -21.82 -16.89 18.14
CA ARG A 487 -22.45 -15.69 18.73
C ARG A 487 -23.97 -15.75 18.70
N GLU A 488 -24.54 -16.33 17.65
CA GLU A 488 -25.99 -16.52 17.54
C GLU A 488 -26.49 -17.69 18.38
N GLY A 489 -25.62 -18.62 18.77
CA GLY A 489 -25.96 -19.82 19.56
C GLY A 489 -26.79 -19.54 20.82
N PRO A 490 -26.39 -18.62 21.72
CA PRO A 490 -27.18 -18.26 22.89
C PRO A 490 -28.57 -17.71 22.55
N THR A 491 -28.65 -16.88 21.51
CA THR A 491 -29.91 -16.28 21.03
C THR A 491 -30.83 -17.34 20.42
N ARG A 492 -30.27 -18.26 19.61
CA ARG A 492 -31.00 -19.40 19.06
C ARG A 492 -31.50 -20.34 20.16
N LYS A 493 -30.67 -20.61 21.17
CA LYS A 493 -31.06 -21.43 22.33
C LYS A 493 -32.23 -20.79 23.10
N ASN A 494 -32.15 -19.49 23.38
CA ASN A 494 -33.24 -18.74 24.02
C ASN A 494 -34.52 -18.67 23.17
N ASN A 495 -34.41 -18.76 21.84
CA ASN A 495 -35.56 -18.80 20.93
C ASN A 495 -36.16 -20.21 20.76
N LEU A 496 -35.38 -21.26 21.02
CA LEU A 496 -35.85 -22.66 21.03
C LEU A 496 -36.46 -23.06 22.38
N GLU A 497 -36.06 -22.36 23.46
CA GLU A 497 -36.62 -22.51 24.81
C GLU A 497 -37.92 -21.70 25.01
N LYS A 498 -38.33 -20.92 24.02
CA LYS A 498 -39.64 -20.23 23.94
C LYS A 498 -40.55 -20.96 22.97
#